data_AF-A0A2P6WBH0-F1
#
_entry.id   AF-A0A2P6WBH0-F1
#
_cell.length_a   1.000
_cell.length_b   1.000
_cell.length_c   1.000
_cell.angle_alpha   90.00
_cell.angle_beta   90.00
_cell.angle_gamma   90.00
#
_symmetry.space_group_name_H-M   'P 1'
#
loop_
_entity.id
_entity.type
_entity.pdbx_description
1 polymer ?
#
loop_
_entity_poly.entity_id
_entity_poly.type
_entity_poly.pdbx_seq_one_letter_code
_entity_poly.pdbx_strand_id
1 'polypeptide(L)' 'EGLNSKIMAIKRRACGYRNREQFKTAIYFFCGGLDRYPKQA' A
#
# COMPACT_ATOMS: atom_id res chain seq x y z
N GLU A 1 8.61 7.86 12.71
CA GLU A 1 8.46 6.40 12.51
C GLU A 1 8.42 6.08 11.02
N GLY A 2 9.30 5.19 10.57
CA GLY A 2 9.68 5.08 9.15
C GLY A 2 8.64 4.42 8.24
N LEU A 3 8.54 4.94 7.01
CA LEU A 3 7.77 4.36 5.90
C LEU A 3 7.99 2.84 5.78
N ASN A 4 9.23 2.40 5.97
CA ASN A 4 9.62 1.00 5.89
C ASN A 4 8.89 0.12 6.93
N SER A 5 8.64 0.64 8.14
CA SER A 5 7.87 -0.06 9.17
C SER A 5 6.39 -0.20 8.79
N LYS A 6 5.80 0.82 8.16
CA LYS A 6 4.42 0.76 7.64
C LYS A 6 4.29 -0.27 6.51
N ILE A 7 5.24 -0.29 5.57
CA ILE A 7 5.29 -1.28 4.49
C ILE A 7 5.41 -2.70 5.06
N MET A 8 6.27 -2.90 6.06
CA MET A 8 6.46 -4.20 6.71
C MET A 8 5.20 -4.65 7.48
N ALA A 9 4.48 -3.71 8.11
CA ALA A 9 3.20 -3.99 8.76
C ALA A 9 2.11 -4.40 7.75
N ILE A 10 2.03 -3.75 6.59
CA ILE A 10 1.10 -4.12 5.50
C ILE A 10 1.43 -5.53 5.01
N LYS A 11 2.71 -5.84 4.77
CA LYS A 11 3.16 -7.19 4.38
C LYS A 11 2.77 -8.25 5.43
N ARG A 12 2.96 -7.94 6.72
CA ARG A 12 2.63 -8.86 7.82
C ARG A 12 1.12 -9.09 7.93
N ARG A 13 0.30 -8.04 7.80
CA ARG A 13 -1.17 -8.12 7.82
C ARG A 13 -1.73 -8.90 6.63
N ALA A 14 -1.08 -8.83 5.48
CA ALA A 14 -1.45 -9.58 4.28
C ALA A 14 -0.89 -11.01 4.24
N CYS A 15 -0.20 -11.46 5.31
CA CYS A 15 0.51 -12.76 5.36
C CYS A 15 1.48 -12.94 4.17
N GLY A 16 2.11 -11.86 3.70
CA GLY A 16 2.95 -11.82 2.51
C GLY A 16 2.33 -10.98 1.39
N TYR A 17 2.62 -11.34 0.13
CA TYR A 17 1.94 -10.84 -1.06
C TYR A 17 2.02 -11.91 -2.15
N ARG A 18 0.89 -12.38 -2.65
CA ARG A 18 0.86 -13.28 -3.82
C ARG A 18 1.14 -12.52 -5.13
N ASN A 19 0.73 -11.26 -5.19
CA ASN A 19 0.90 -10.41 -6.36
C ASN A 19 1.65 -9.11 -5.99
N ARG A 20 2.82 -8.89 -6.63
CA ARG A 20 3.67 -7.70 -6.39
C ARG A 20 2.99 -6.39 -6.81
N GLU A 21 2.14 -6.42 -7.84
CA GLU A 21 1.42 -5.23 -8.32
C GLU A 21 0.33 -4.81 -7.33
N GLN A 22 -0.40 -5.78 -6.77
CA GLN A 22 -1.36 -5.50 -5.69
C GLN A 22 -0.65 -4.97 -4.44
N PHE A 23 0.55 -5.49 -4.13
CA PHE A 23 1.32 -5.01 -2.98
C PHE A 23 1.82 -3.57 -3.17
N LYS A 24 2.35 -3.23 -4.37
CA LYS A 24 2.69 -1.83 -4.71
C LYS A 24 1.48 -0.92 -4.60
N THR A 25 0.34 -1.35 -5.15
CA THR A 25 -0.93 -0.61 -5.09
C THR A 25 -1.34 -0.35 -3.64
N ALA A 26 -1.30 -1.36 -2.78
CA ALA A 26 -1.60 -1.20 -1.35
C ALA A 26 -0.64 -0.23 -0.65
N ILE A 27 0.67 -0.27 -0.96
CA ILE A 27 1.63 0.70 -0.42
C ILE A 27 1.27 2.12 -0.86
N TYR A 28 0.92 2.34 -2.13
CA TYR A 28 0.48 3.65 -2.61
C TYR A 28 -0.81 4.12 -1.93
N PHE A 29 -1.76 3.22 -1.65
CA PHE A 29 -2.97 3.54 -0.87
C PHE A 29 -2.67 3.91 0.58
N PHE A 30 -1.97 3.03 1.30
CA PHE A 30 -1.79 3.16 2.75
C PHE A 30 -0.66 4.14 3.14
N CYS A 31 0.32 4.34 2.28
CA CYS A 31 1.49 5.19 2.55
C CYS A 31 1.64 6.37 1.59
N GLY A 32 1.06 6.31 0.38
CA GLY A 32 1.18 7.34 -0.65
C GLY A 32 0.02 8.35 -0.70
N GLY A 33 -1.05 8.15 0.06
CA GLY A 33 -2.20 9.07 0.09
C GLY A 33 -3.00 9.11 -1.23
N LEU A 34 -2.84 8.10 -2.10
CA LEU A 34 -3.62 7.97 -3.31
C LEU A 34 -5.06 7.60 -2.93
N ASP A 35 -5.97 8.53 -3.12
CA ASP A 35 -7.41 8.29 -3.00
C ASP A 35 -7.88 7.43 -4.18
N ARG A 36 -8.73 6.43 -3.92
CA ARG A 36 -9.24 5.47 -4.92
C ARG A 36 -10.16 6.14 -5.95
N TYR A 37 -10.53 7.40 -5.77
CA TYR A 37 -11.32 8.13 -6.73
C TYR A 37 -10.41 9.00 -7.60
N PRO A 38 -10.37 8.80 -8.93
CA PRO A 38 -9.89 9.87 -9.77
C PRO A 38 -10.71 11.10 -9.40
N LYS A 39 -10.05 12.21 -9.08
CA LYS A 39 -10.70 13.52 -9.19
C LYS A 39 -11.21 13.56 -10.63
N GLN A 40 -12.51 13.31 -10.81
CA GLN A 40 -13.18 13.54 -12.08
C GLN A 40 -12.94 15.01 -12.38
N ALA A 41 -12.03 15.27 -13.31
CA ALA A 41 -11.86 16.56 -13.96
C ALA A 41 -12.79 16.58 -15.17
#